data_AF-A0A7J4JRQ9-F1
#
_entry.id   AF-A0A7J4JRQ9-F1
#
_cell.length_a   1.000
_cell.length_b   1.000
_cell.length_c   1.000
_cell.angle_alpha   90.00
_cell.angle_beta   90.00
_cell.angle_gamma   90.00
#
_symmetry.space_group_name_H-M   'P 1'
#
loop_
_entity.id
_entity.type
_entity.pdbx_description
1 polymer ?
#
loop_
_entity_poly.entity_id
_entity_poly.type
_entity_poly.pdbx_seq_one_letter_code
_entity_poly.pdbx_strand_id
1 'polypeptide(L)'
;MGFLDLIKGAVKGKPHAERKAECPKCKSPVMLGMERCEKCGTHLESMFRIECPKCKTANGLNAAKCSKCGYSLSDNKEAPAPTGVSYRCPICAYSADYYMLSCPSCGTRFV
;
A
#
# COMPACT_ATOMS: atom_id res chain seq x y z
N MET A 1 10.86 -17.59 -35.63
CA MET A 1 9.59 -17.61 -34.88
C MET A 1 9.81 -18.44 -33.63
N GLY A 2 10.30 -17.78 -32.57
CA GLY A 2 10.81 -18.43 -31.36
C GLY A 2 9.77 -18.44 -30.24
N PHE A 3 9.67 -19.58 -29.56
CA PHE A 3 8.76 -19.92 -28.47
C PHE A 3 8.96 -19.13 -27.15
N LEU A 4 9.59 -17.96 -27.19
CA LEU A 4 10.05 -17.20 -26.01
C LEU A 4 9.23 -15.93 -25.71
N ASP A 5 8.00 -15.83 -26.23
CA ASP A 5 7.10 -14.67 -25.98
C ASP A 5 6.05 -14.95 -24.87
N LEU A 6 6.22 -15.99 -24.05
CA LEU A 6 5.12 -16.52 -23.22
C LEU A 6 5.24 -16.35 -21.70
N ILE A 7 6.23 -15.61 -21.19
CA ILE A 7 6.35 -15.34 -19.73
C ILE A 7 6.30 -13.84 -19.44
N LYS A 8 5.34 -13.14 -20.07
CA LYS A 8 4.94 -11.77 -19.72
C LYS A 8 3.65 -11.81 -18.88
N GLY A 9 3.67 -12.61 -17.80
CA GLY A 9 2.53 -12.88 -16.94
C GLY A 9 2.56 -12.08 -15.64
N ALA A 10 2.05 -10.86 -15.69
CA ALA A 10 1.28 -10.21 -14.62
C ALA A 10 1.63 -10.52 -13.14
N VAL A 11 2.57 -9.78 -12.55
CA VAL A 11 2.48 -9.47 -11.11
C VAL A 11 1.67 -8.18 -10.96
N LYS A 12 0.40 -8.22 -11.40
CA LYS A 12 -0.61 -7.30 -10.88
C LYS A 12 -0.81 -7.72 -9.43
N GLY A 13 -0.22 -6.99 -8.48
CA GLY A 13 -0.51 -7.18 -7.07
C GLY A 13 -2.03 -7.16 -6.89
N LYS A 14 -2.61 -8.30 -6.49
CA LYS A 14 -4.05 -8.40 -6.27
C LYS A 14 -4.47 -7.33 -5.26
N PRO A 15 -5.59 -6.63 -5.47
CA PRO A 15 -6.09 -5.66 -4.50
C PRO A 15 -6.18 -6.37 -3.14
N HIS A 16 -5.75 -5.69 -2.06
CA HIS A 16 -5.73 -6.26 -0.71
C HIS A 16 -7.10 -6.83 -0.29
N ALA A 17 -8.19 -6.39 -0.93
CA ALA A 17 -9.54 -6.90 -0.78
C ALA A 17 -9.67 -8.43 -0.89
N GLU A 18 -8.85 -9.08 -1.72
CA GLU A 18 -8.91 -10.54 -1.94
C GLU A 18 -8.12 -11.36 -0.91
N ARG A 19 -7.47 -10.71 0.06
CA ARG A 19 -6.67 -11.41 1.08
C ARG A 19 -7.58 -11.97 2.16
N LYS A 20 -7.34 -13.24 2.53
CA LYS A 20 -8.02 -13.90 3.66
C LYS A 20 -7.42 -13.43 4.98
N ALA A 21 -8.28 -13.21 5.97
CA ALA A 21 -7.94 -12.89 7.34
C ALA A 21 -8.96 -13.55 8.29
N GLU A 22 -8.80 -13.38 9.60
CA GLU A 22 -9.74 -13.90 10.61
C GLU A 22 -10.50 -12.76 11.27
N CYS A 23 -11.81 -12.96 11.51
CA CYS A 23 -12.61 -11.97 12.23
C CYS A 23 -12.08 -11.82 13.67
N PRO A 24 -11.81 -10.60 14.15
CA PRO A 24 -11.28 -10.38 15.50
C PRO A 24 -12.26 -10.78 16.61
N LYS A 25 -13.56 -10.90 16.30
CA LYS A 25 -14.60 -11.24 17.29
C LYS A 25 -14.92 -12.73 17.34
N CYS A 26 -15.19 -13.35 16.20
CA CYS A 26 -15.63 -14.76 16.14
C CYS A 26 -14.63 -15.71 15.51
N LYS A 27 -13.46 -15.21 15.07
CA LYS A 27 -12.39 -15.98 14.42
C LYS A 27 -12.80 -16.69 13.12
N SER A 28 -13.98 -16.38 12.57
CA SER A 28 -14.37 -16.93 11.28
C SER A 28 -13.46 -16.38 10.18
N PRO A 29 -13.20 -17.15 9.11
CA PRO A 29 -12.48 -16.65 7.95
C PRO A 29 -13.26 -15.49 7.32
N VAL A 30 -12.54 -14.43 6.96
CA VAL A 30 -13.06 -13.21 6.34
C VAL A 30 -12.13 -12.77 5.21
N MET A 31 -12.64 -12.00 4.26
CA MET A 31 -11.85 -11.33 3.24
C MET A 31 -11.55 -9.90 3.70
N LEU A 32 -10.38 -9.34 3.43
CA LEU A 32 -10.06 -7.98 3.86
C LEU A 32 -10.91 -6.91 3.14
N GLY A 33 -11.60 -7.26 2.05
CA GLY A 33 -12.49 -6.36 1.31
C GLY A 33 -13.94 -6.30 1.80
N MET A 34 -14.34 -7.10 2.79
CA MET A 34 -15.71 -7.07 3.33
C MET A 34 -15.85 -6.03 4.45
N GLU A 35 -16.98 -5.32 4.47
CA GLU A 35 -17.28 -4.32 5.49
C GLU A 35 -17.67 -4.98 6.83
N ARG A 36 -18.40 -6.10 6.79
CA ARG A 36 -18.89 -6.82 7.98
C ARG A 36 -18.68 -8.32 7.89
N CYS A 37 -18.34 -8.92 9.03
CA CYS A 37 -18.31 -10.36 9.20
C CYS A 37 -19.70 -10.99 8.95
N GLU A 38 -19.81 -11.86 7.96
CA GLU A 38 -21.07 -12.57 7.64
C GLU A 38 -21.55 -13.48 8.78
N LYS A 39 -20.62 -13.98 9.62
CA LYS A 39 -20.95 -14.89 10.72
C LYS A 39 -21.42 -14.19 11.99
N CYS A 40 -20.85 -13.04 12.33
CA CYS A 40 -21.13 -12.37 13.62
C CYS A 40 -21.53 -10.89 13.50
N GLY A 41 -21.63 -10.35 12.29
CA GLY A 41 -22.04 -8.97 12.01
C GLY A 41 -21.01 -7.89 12.37
N THR A 42 -19.82 -8.24 12.85
CA THR A 42 -18.80 -7.25 13.29
C THR A 42 -18.25 -6.46 12.12
N HIS A 43 -18.18 -5.11 12.24
CA HIS A 43 -17.48 -4.25 11.29
C HIS A 43 -15.98 -4.57 11.27
N LEU A 44 -15.48 -4.93 10.08
CA LEU A 44 -14.08 -5.28 9.87
C LEU A 44 -13.18 -4.06 9.69
N GLU A 45 -13.73 -2.86 9.56
CA GLU A 45 -12.98 -1.60 9.66
C GLU A 45 -12.15 -1.56 10.96
N SER A 46 -12.61 -2.23 12.02
CA SER A 46 -11.87 -2.38 13.27
C SER A 46 -10.54 -3.14 13.13
N MET A 47 -10.36 -3.95 12.09
CA MET A 47 -9.10 -4.62 11.74
C MET A 47 -8.08 -3.65 11.13
N PHE A 48 -8.57 -2.54 10.58
CA PHE A 48 -7.77 -1.54 9.89
C PHE A 48 -7.63 -0.31 10.77
N ARG A 49 -6.67 -0.37 11.70
CA ARG A 49 -6.37 0.74 12.61
C ARG A 49 -4.89 1.08 12.56
N ILE A 50 -4.60 2.36 12.73
CA ILE A 50 -3.25 2.84 12.99
C ILE A 50 -3.08 3.06 14.49
N GLU A 51 -1.98 2.54 15.04
CA GLU A 51 -1.62 2.83 16.42
C GLU A 51 -0.90 4.18 16.50
N CYS A 52 -1.30 5.03 17.45
CA CYS A 52 -0.60 6.27 17.69
C CYS A 52 0.82 5.97 18.20
N PRO A 53 1.88 6.50 17.56
CA PRO A 53 3.25 6.24 17.99
C PRO A 53 3.56 6.82 19.37
N LYS A 54 2.86 7.88 19.79
CA LYS A 54 3.03 8.51 21.11
C LYS A 54 2.34 7.78 22.26
N CYS A 55 1.07 7.38 22.08
CA CYS A 55 0.24 6.89 23.20
C CYS A 55 -0.37 5.51 22.97
N LYS A 56 0.00 4.84 21.86
CA LYS A 56 -0.45 3.49 21.47
C LYS A 56 -1.96 3.30 21.37
N THR A 57 -2.72 4.40 21.32
CA THR A 57 -4.16 4.34 21.08
C THR A 57 -4.42 3.96 19.63
N ALA A 58 -5.33 3.02 19.41
CA ALA A 58 -5.76 2.64 18.07
C ALA A 58 -6.72 3.70 17.49
N ASN A 59 -6.45 4.15 16.27
CA ASN A 59 -7.23 5.13 15.53
C ASN A 59 -7.62 4.56 14.16
N GLY A 60 -8.66 5.08 13.51
CA GLY A 60 -9.00 4.65 12.15
C GLY A 60 -7.88 4.98 11.16
N LEU A 61 -7.73 4.20 10.08
CA LEU A 61 -6.71 4.43 9.04
C LEU A 61 -6.69 5.85 8.46
N ASN A 62 -7.84 6.52 8.47
CA ASN A 62 -8.01 7.86 7.92
C ASN A 62 -8.02 8.96 8.98
N ALA A 63 -7.72 8.65 10.24
CA ALA A 63 -7.67 9.64 11.30
C ALA A 63 -6.49 10.60 11.10
N ALA A 64 -6.77 11.90 10.97
CA ALA A 64 -5.72 12.93 10.86
C ALA A 64 -4.98 13.17 12.19
N LYS A 65 -5.66 12.94 13.33
CA LYS A 65 -5.14 13.12 14.68
C LYS A 65 -5.56 11.95 15.57
N CYS A 66 -4.74 11.67 16.58
CA CYS A 66 -5.07 10.68 17.59
C CYS A 66 -6.24 11.16 18.44
N SER A 67 -7.27 10.30 18.59
CA SER A 67 -8.47 10.57 19.39
C SER A 67 -8.18 10.78 20.88
N LYS A 68 -7.06 10.26 21.39
CA LYS A 68 -6.71 10.34 22.82
C LYS A 68 -5.75 11.48 23.15
N CYS A 69 -4.66 11.63 22.38
CA CYS A 69 -3.59 12.58 22.72
C CYS A 69 -3.43 13.73 21.73
N GLY A 70 -4.23 13.76 20.66
CA GLY A 70 -4.18 14.83 19.65
C GLY A 70 -2.96 14.80 18.73
N TYR A 71 -2.07 13.80 18.85
CA TYR A 71 -0.90 13.65 17.97
C TYR A 71 -1.30 13.56 16.49
N SER A 72 -0.60 14.27 15.61
CA SER A 72 -0.82 14.22 14.16
C SER A 72 -0.50 12.82 13.63
N LEU A 73 -1.47 12.16 13.02
CA LEU A 73 -1.33 10.85 12.36
C LEU A 73 -1.26 10.99 10.83
N SER A 74 -1.40 12.22 10.31
CA SER A 74 -1.45 12.54 8.89
C SER A 74 -0.10 12.32 8.17
N ASP A 75 1.00 12.31 8.94
CA ASP A 75 2.36 12.18 8.42
C ASP A 75 2.71 10.76 7.94
N ASN A 76 1.81 9.78 8.12
CA ASN A 76 2.03 8.39 7.72
C ASN A 76 1.24 7.97 6.48
N LYS A 77 0.62 8.93 5.77
CA LYS A 77 -0.20 8.65 4.57
C LYS A 77 0.58 8.56 3.26
N GLU A 78 1.79 9.07 3.20
CA GLU A 78 2.69 8.85 2.08
C GLU A 78 4.09 9.04 2.66
N ALA A 79 4.97 8.04 2.59
CA ALA A 79 6.38 8.37 2.68
C ALA A 79 6.64 9.33 1.50
N PRO A 80 6.96 10.62 1.73
CA PRO A 80 7.28 11.50 0.62
C PRO A 80 8.42 10.82 -0.16
N ALA A 81 8.30 10.80 -1.49
CA ALA A 81 9.44 10.42 -2.32
C ALA A 81 10.66 11.19 -1.78
N PRO A 82 11.81 10.53 -1.54
CA PRO A 82 12.95 11.16 -0.90
C PRO A 82 13.26 12.48 -1.62
N THR A 83 12.98 13.59 -0.95
CA THR A 83 13.13 14.93 -1.52
C THR A 83 14.61 15.17 -1.75
N GLY A 84 15.03 15.34 -3.00
CA GLY A 84 16.42 15.65 -3.35
C GLY A 84 17.23 14.53 -4.01
N VAL A 85 16.63 13.36 -4.29
CA VAL A 85 17.27 12.39 -5.21
C VAL A 85 16.75 12.58 -6.63
N SER A 86 17.67 12.86 -7.56
CA SER A 86 17.40 12.85 -8.99
C SER A 86 17.88 11.53 -9.61
N TYR A 87 16.97 10.82 -10.28
CA TYR A 87 17.28 9.64 -11.06
C TYR A 87 17.61 10.06 -12.49
N ARG A 88 18.80 9.68 -12.99
CA ARG A 88 19.24 9.96 -14.35
C ARG A 88 19.40 8.68 -15.15
N CYS A 89 18.75 8.60 -16.30
CA CYS A 89 18.90 7.48 -17.24
C CYS A 89 20.32 7.50 -17.85
N PRO A 90 21.09 6.41 -17.77
CA PRO A 90 22.43 6.34 -18.37
C PRO A 90 22.42 6.25 -19.91
N ILE A 91 21.27 5.94 -20.53
CA ILE A 91 21.16 5.76 -21.98
C ILE A 91 20.81 7.06 -22.70
N CYS A 92 19.84 7.82 -22.21
CA CYS A 92 19.35 9.04 -22.86
C CYS A 92 19.46 10.31 -22.00
N ALA A 93 20.10 10.22 -20.83
CA ALA A 93 20.26 11.31 -19.87
C ALA A 93 18.96 11.94 -19.31
N TYR A 94 17.79 11.34 -19.57
CA TYR A 94 16.52 11.77 -18.96
C TYR A 94 16.62 11.76 -17.43
N SER A 95 16.19 12.85 -16.79
CA SER A 95 16.22 13.03 -15.34
C SER A 95 14.81 13.11 -14.76
N ALA A 96 14.59 12.47 -13.61
CA ALA A 96 13.36 12.63 -12.84
C ALA A 96 13.62 12.68 -11.33
N ASP A 97 12.75 13.36 -10.60
CA ASP A 97 12.67 13.44 -9.14
C ASP A 97 11.86 12.29 -8.51
N TYR A 98 11.43 11.32 -9.31
CA TYR A 98 10.71 10.14 -8.86
C TYR A 98 11.42 8.84 -9.30
N TYR A 99 11.21 7.77 -8.53
CA TYR A 99 11.79 6.46 -8.84
C TYR A 99 11.18 5.88 -10.13
N MET A 100 12.03 5.42 -11.05
CA MET A 100 11.60 4.80 -12.31
C MET A 100 12.26 3.42 -12.51
N LEU A 101 11.46 2.43 -12.92
CA LEU A 101 11.93 1.11 -13.38
C LEU A 101 12.12 1.06 -14.90
N SER A 102 11.65 2.09 -15.60
CA SER A 102 11.74 2.21 -17.05
C SER A 102 11.81 3.68 -17.42
N CYS A 103 12.70 4.04 -18.33
CA CYS A 103 12.84 5.40 -18.82
C CYS A 103 11.65 5.76 -19.72
N PRO A 104 10.89 6.84 -19.46
CA PRO A 104 9.78 7.26 -20.31
C PRO A 104 10.26 7.86 -21.64
N SER A 105 11.50 8.35 -21.70
CA SER A 105 12.05 8.97 -22.92
C SER A 105 12.57 7.93 -23.92
N CYS A 106 13.36 6.94 -23.47
CA CYS A 106 14.00 5.96 -24.35
C CYS A 106 13.51 4.52 -24.19
N GLY A 107 12.61 4.24 -23.25
CA GLY A 107 12.05 2.90 -23.02
C GLY A 107 12.98 1.88 -22.35
N THR A 108 14.23 2.24 -22.07
CA THR A 108 15.19 1.38 -21.35
C THR A 108 14.63 0.99 -19.97
N ARG A 109 14.65 -0.30 -19.65
CA ARG A 109 14.26 -0.82 -18.33
C ARG A 109 15.49 -0.91 -17.42
N PHE A 110 15.33 -0.48 -16.17
CA PHE A 110 16.33 -0.62 -15.12
C PHE A 110 15.84 -1.78 -14.24
N VAL A 111 16.27 -3.00 -14.57
CA VAL A 111 15.93 -4.24 -13.85
C VAL A 111 17.12 -4.72 -13.04
#